data_AF-A0AAW2TTP4-F1
#
_entry.id   AF-A0AAW2TTP4-F1
#
_cell.length_a   1.000
_cell.length_b   1.000
_cell.length_c   1.000
_cell.angle_alpha   90.00
_cell.angle_beta   90.00
_cell.angle_gamma   90.00
#
_symmetry.space_group_name_H-M   'P 1'
#
loop_
_entity.id
_entity.type
_entity.pdbx_description
1 polymer ?
#
loop_
_entity_poly.entity_id
_entity_poly.type
_entity_poly.pdbx_seq_one_letter_code
_entity_poly.pdbx_strand_id
1 'polypeptide(L)'
;MVLGSDPFRYKIVRILRQGDKEPIKEYYTYRCEIFDSKTWRWREEKCIKVRYMELIIDFVATNNVVYWLTNEDNIIAFHEADELLYKFSLSIKVVQENNLYKCKRLVEYKGKLGLTFLTEDRKMALWPT
;
A
#
# COMPACT_ATOMS: atom_id res chain seq x y z
N MET A 1 -11.03 0.31 7.65
CA MET A 1 -12.01 -0.63 7.06
C MET A 1 -13.16 -0.78 8.03
N VAL A 2 -14.40 -0.67 7.53
CA VAL A 2 -15.62 -0.82 8.34
C VAL A 2 -16.07 -2.27 8.25
N LEU A 3 -16.28 -2.92 9.40
CA LEU A 3 -16.66 -4.33 9.52
C LEU A 3 -18.13 -4.54 9.88
N GLY A 4 -18.80 -3.51 10.42
CA GLY A 4 -20.19 -3.56 10.82
C GLY A 4 -20.67 -2.22 11.36
N SER A 5 -21.99 -2.00 11.36
CA SER A 5 -22.60 -0.73 11.77
C SER A 5 -23.32 -0.78 13.13
N ASP A 6 -23.70 -1.96 13.63
CA ASP A 6 -24.37 -2.10 14.93
C ASP A 6 -23.96 -3.42 15.65
N PRO A 7 -23.10 -3.36 16.68
CA PRO A 7 -22.35 -2.18 17.07
C PRO A 7 -21.35 -1.78 15.98
N PHE A 8 -21.05 -0.49 15.88
CA PHE A 8 -20.07 0.01 14.90
C PHE A 8 -18.70 -0.64 15.13
N ARG A 9 -18.22 -1.39 14.13
CA ARG A 9 -16.92 -2.05 14.17
C ARG A 9 -16.05 -1.62 13.01
N TYR A 10 -14.80 -1.32 13.30
CA TYR A 10 -13.83 -0.95 12.29
C TYR A 10 -12.42 -1.39 12.71
N LYS A 11 -11.58 -1.61 11.71
CA LYS A 11 -10.13 -1.77 11.88
C LYS A 11 -9.40 -0.63 11.18
N ILE A 12 -8.35 -0.11 11.81
CA ILE A 12 -7.41 0.82 11.17
C ILE A 12 -6.14 0.02 10.89
N VAL A 13 -5.65 0.09 9.66
CA VAL A 13 -4.41 -0.55 9.26
C VAL A 13 -3.43 0.52 8.86
N ARG A 14 -2.22 0.46 9.38
CA ARG A 14 -1.13 1.36 9.01
C ARG A 14 0.14 0.58 8.77
N ILE A 15 0.96 1.12 7.88
CA ILE A 15 2.32 0.67 7.68
C ILE A 15 3.27 1.75 8.18
N LEU A 16 4.27 1.32 8.96
CA LEU A 16 5.32 2.17 9.49
C LEU A 16 6.66 1.63 9.02
N ARG A 17 7.53 2.53 8.54
CA ARG A 17 8.94 2.16 8.34
C ARG A 17 9.59 1.96 9.70
N GLN A 18 10.17 0.79 9.91
CA GLN A 18 10.95 0.55 11.12
C GLN A 18 12.24 1.38 11.03
N GLY A 19 12.52 2.18 12.06
CA GLY A 19 13.76 2.95 12.13
C GLY A 19 14.97 2.03 12.16
N ASP A 20 15.86 2.18 11.18
CA ASP A 20 17.09 1.40 11.13
C ASP A 20 18.11 2.03 12.09
N LYS A 21 18.61 1.23 13.06
CA LYS A 21 19.73 1.63 13.92
C LYS A 21 21.09 1.51 13.22
N GLU A 22 21.14 0.86 12.05
CA GLU A 22 22.39 0.58 11.35
C GLU A 22 22.44 1.25 9.97
N PRO A 23 23.61 1.81 9.58
CA PRO A 23 23.73 2.71 8.43
C PRO A 23 23.72 2.01 7.06
N ILE A 24 23.91 0.69 7.00
CA ILE A 24 24.03 -0.05 5.74
C ILE A 24 23.12 -1.27 5.79
N LYS A 25 21.90 -1.15 5.28
CA LYS A 25 21.04 -2.30 5.01
C LYS A 25 20.63 -2.29 3.56
N GLU A 26 20.70 -3.45 2.92
CA GLU A 26 20.17 -3.67 1.57
C GLU A 26 18.62 -3.62 1.53
N TYR A 27 17.96 -3.63 2.69
CA TYR A 27 16.51 -3.71 2.82
C TYR A 27 15.98 -2.80 3.93
N TYR A 28 14.80 -2.21 3.71
CA TYR A 28 13.97 -1.65 4.79
C TYR A 28 12.92 -2.66 5.24
N THR A 29 12.55 -2.56 6.52
CA THR A 29 11.41 -3.30 7.06
C THR A 29 10.24 -2.35 7.25
N TYR A 30 9.12 -2.68 6.64
CA TYR A 30 7.83 -2.06 6.90
C TYR A 30 7.04 -2.94 7.86
N ARG A 31 6.62 -2.37 8.97
CA ARG A 31 5.77 -3.01 9.97
C ARG A 31 4.32 -2.63 9.72
N CYS A 32 3.45 -3.64 9.67
CA CYS A 32 2.00 -3.48 9.61
C CYS A 32 1.42 -3.58 11.03
N GLU A 33 0.67 -2.54 11.41
CA GLU A 33 -0.06 -2.50 12.67
C GLU A 33 -1.56 -2.37 12.42
N ILE A 34 -2.33 -3.07 13.25
CA ILE A 34 -3.79 -3.12 13.15
C ILE A 34 -4.37 -2.66 14.48
N PHE A 35 -5.19 -1.62 14.42
CA PHE A 35 -6.07 -1.25 15.51
C PHE A 35 -7.41 -1.95 15.33
N ASP A 36 -7.92 -2.58 16.38
CA ASP A 36 -9.24 -3.21 16.39
C ASP A 36 -10.17 -2.47 17.35
N SER A 37 -11.26 -1.90 16.82
CA SER A 37 -12.24 -1.16 17.62
C SER A 37 -12.98 -2.06 18.63
N LYS A 38 -12.99 -3.38 18.45
CA LYS A 38 -13.60 -4.34 19.39
C LYS A 38 -12.79 -4.46 20.68
N THR A 39 -11.46 -4.50 20.57
CA THR A 39 -10.55 -4.66 21.71
C THR A 39 -9.96 -3.33 22.17
N TRP A 40 -10.12 -2.28 21.37
CA TRP A 40 -9.56 -0.95 21.56
C TRP A 40 -8.03 -0.97 21.73
N ARG A 41 -7.36 -1.83 20.97
CA ARG A 41 -5.91 -2.04 21.07
C ARG A 41 -5.26 -2.09 19.70
N TRP A 42 -4.02 -1.61 19.67
CA TRP A 42 -3.10 -1.87 18.58
C TRP A 42 -2.46 -3.24 18.79
N ARG A 43 -2.30 -3.98 17.69
CA ARG A 43 -1.39 -5.12 17.61
C ARG A 43 -0.46 -4.95 16.43
N GLU A 44 0.78 -5.33 16.64
CA GLU A 44 1.75 -5.57 15.57
C GLU A 44 1.52 -6.99 15.07
N GLU A 45 1.37 -7.15 13.76
CA GLU A 45 1.10 -8.46 13.20
C GLU A 45 2.20 -8.93 12.25
N LYS A 46 2.49 -8.12 11.22
CA LYS A 46 3.30 -8.60 10.09
C LYS A 46 4.31 -7.55 9.67
N CYS A 47 5.47 -8.02 9.26
CA CYS A 47 6.52 -7.20 8.69
C CYS A 47 6.80 -7.64 7.26
N ILE A 48 7.12 -6.68 6.39
CA ILE A 48 7.52 -6.95 5.02
C ILE A 48 8.85 -6.27 4.71
N LYS A 49 9.73 -7.01 4.05
CA LYS A 49 11.03 -6.50 3.60
C LYS A 49 10.90 -5.92 2.20
N VAL A 50 11.44 -4.72 2.03
CA VAL A 50 11.52 -4.00 0.77
C VAL A 50 12.96 -3.63 0.50
N ARG A 51 13.32 -3.33 -0.76
CA ARG A 51 14.69 -2.92 -1.07
C ARG A 51 15.04 -1.60 -0.38
N TYR A 52 16.31 -1.37 -0.14
CA TYR A 52 16.80 -0.07 0.31
C TYR A 52 16.34 1.02 -0.66
N MET A 53 15.87 2.16 -0.13
CA MET A 53 15.24 3.27 -0.86
C MET A 53 13.87 2.98 -1.49
N GLU A 54 13.30 1.78 -1.30
CA GLU A 54 11.91 1.51 -1.66
C GLU A 54 10.99 2.17 -0.64
N LEU A 55 10.28 3.22 -1.06
CA LEU A 55 9.43 4.07 -0.23
C LEU A 55 7.97 3.97 -0.68
N ILE A 56 7.05 3.97 0.28
CA ILE A 56 5.61 4.11 0.02
C ILE A 56 5.32 5.53 -0.45
N ILE A 57 4.62 5.65 -1.58
CA ILE A 57 4.30 6.94 -2.22
C ILE A 57 2.79 7.22 -2.28
N ASP A 58 1.95 6.19 -2.23
CA ASP A 58 0.49 6.34 -2.24
C ASP A 58 -0.21 5.13 -1.61
N PHE A 59 -1.50 5.27 -1.30
CA PHE A 59 -2.32 4.19 -0.77
C PHE A 59 -3.79 4.30 -1.17
N VAL A 60 -4.48 3.16 -1.22
CA VAL A 60 -5.94 3.10 -1.37
C VAL A 60 -6.50 1.91 -0.59
N ALA A 61 -7.73 2.03 -0.11
CA ALA A 61 -8.46 0.92 0.50
C ALA A 61 -9.70 0.59 -0.32
N THR A 62 -9.86 -0.67 -0.71
CA THR A 62 -11.04 -1.18 -1.43
C THR A 62 -11.25 -2.66 -1.12
N ASN A 63 -12.50 -3.12 -1.12
CA ASN A 63 -12.85 -4.54 -0.94
C ASN A 63 -12.15 -5.24 0.23
N ASN A 64 -12.09 -4.60 1.40
CA ASN A 64 -11.42 -5.12 2.61
C ASN A 64 -9.90 -5.37 2.43
N VAL A 65 -9.29 -4.70 1.47
CA VAL A 65 -7.85 -4.70 1.25
C VAL A 65 -7.34 -3.27 1.32
N VAL A 66 -6.19 -3.08 1.98
CA VAL A 66 -5.43 -1.84 1.91
C VAL A 66 -4.21 -2.08 1.04
N TYR A 67 -4.02 -1.23 0.05
CA TYR A 67 -2.91 -1.28 -0.90
C TYR A 67 -2.03 -0.06 -0.70
N TRP A 68 -0.71 -0.28 -0.73
CA TRP A 68 0.31 0.77 -0.72
C TRP A 68 1.20 0.62 -1.95
N LEU A 69 1.35 1.70 -2.71
CA LEU A 69 2.24 1.76 -3.87
C LEU A 69 3.62 2.21 -3.41
N THR A 70 4.66 1.55 -3.92
CA THR A 70 6.05 1.97 -3.74
C THR A 70 6.59 2.69 -4.97
N ASN A 71 7.66 3.47 -4.77
CA ASN A 71 8.45 4.06 -5.86
C ASN A 71 9.19 3.03 -6.73
N GLU A 72 9.15 1.74 -6.41
CA GLU A 72 9.74 0.66 -7.22
C GLU A 72 8.67 -0.12 -8.00
N ASP A 73 7.48 0.48 -8.17
CA ASP A 73 6.33 -0.13 -8.85
C ASP A 73 5.89 -1.46 -8.23
N ASN A 74 6.08 -1.60 -6.92
CA ASN A 74 5.51 -2.70 -6.14
C ASN A 74 4.26 -2.25 -5.39
N ILE A 75 3.36 -3.19 -5.18
CA ILE A 75 2.19 -3.05 -4.34
C ILE A 75 2.40 -3.91 -3.10
N ILE A 76 2.30 -3.29 -1.94
CA ILE A 76 2.11 -3.97 -0.66
C ILE A 76 0.62 -4.02 -0.41
N ALA A 77 0.08 -5.18 -0.06
CA ALA A 77 -1.34 -5.37 0.18
C ALA A 77 -1.58 -6.06 1.52
N PHE A 78 -2.57 -5.56 2.27
CA PHE A 78 -3.07 -6.18 3.48
C PHE A 78 -4.54 -6.59 3.29
N HIS A 79 -4.81 -7.89 3.26
CA HIS A 79 -6.16 -8.45 3.16
C HIS A 79 -6.73 -8.70 4.56
N GLU A 80 -7.86 -8.07 4.90
CA GLU A 80 -8.39 -8.12 6.28
C GLU A 80 -8.93 -9.49 6.68
N ALA A 81 -9.63 -10.18 5.78
CA ALA A 81 -10.30 -11.44 6.13
C ALA A 81 -9.32 -12.57 6.49
N ASP A 82 -8.18 -12.60 5.80
CA ASP A 82 -7.11 -13.60 6.04
C ASP A 82 -5.95 -13.02 6.87
N GLU A 83 -6.08 -11.75 7.26
CA GLU A 83 -5.04 -10.92 7.86
C GLU A 83 -3.70 -11.00 7.13
N LEU A 84 -3.71 -11.23 5.81
CA LEU A 84 -2.54 -11.55 4.99
C LEU A 84 -1.84 -10.28 4.51
N LEU A 85 -0.54 -10.16 4.77
CA LEU A 85 0.32 -9.14 4.21
C LEU A 85 1.19 -9.75 3.10
N TYR A 86 1.13 -9.19 1.89
CA TYR A 86 1.92 -9.68 0.75
C TYR A 86 2.39 -8.51 -0.13
N LYS A 87 3.39 -8.80 -0.97
CA LYS A 87 3.92 -7.86 -1.95
C LYS A 87 3.95 -8.51 -3.32
N PHE A 88 3.58 -7.74 -4.34
CA PHE A 88 3.71 -8.13 -5.73
C PHE A 88 4.14 -6.92 -6.56
N SER A 89 4.81 -7.18 -7.68
CA SER A 89 5.19 -6.13 -8.63
C SER A 89 4.04 -5.87 -9.59
N LEU A 90 3.88 -4.62 -10.02
CA LEU A 90 3.02 -4.29 -11.14
C LEU A 90 3.51 -5.04 -12.39
N SER A 91 2.58 -5.62 -13.14
CA SER A 91 2.87 -6.36 -14.38
C SER A 91 3.48 -5.48 -15.46
N ILE A 92 3.27 -4.17 -15.40
CA ILE A 92 3.80 -3.18 -16.33
C ILE A 92 4.70 -2.22 -15.56
N LYS A 93 5.99 -2.27 -15.87
CA LYS A 93 6.94 -1.22 -15.47
C LYS A 93 6.78 -0.07 -16.44
N VAL A 94 6.20 1.04 -16.02
CA VAL A 94 6.21 2.26 -16.85
C VAL A 94 7.68 2.69 -16.94
N VAL A 95 8.29 2.55 -18.10
CA VAL A 95 9.63 3.09 -18.38
C VAL A 95 9.54 4.60 -18.18
N GLN A 96 10.32 5.11 -17.23
CA GLN A 96 10.26 6.50 -16.82
C GLN A 96 11.34 7.31 -17.50
N GLU A 97 10.92 8.27 -18.32
CA GLU A 97 11.73 9.43 -18.59
C GLU A 97 11.37 10.51 -17.55
N ASN A 98 12.35 10.87 -16.72
CA ASN A 98 12.38 12.03 -15.80
C ASN A 98 11.17 12.31 -14.88
N ASN A 99 11.37 12.14 -13.56
CA ASN A 99 10.64 12.83 -12.46
C ASN A 99 9.10 12.71 -12.39
N LEU A 100 8.46 11.85 -13.19
CA LEU A 100 7.00 11.65 -13.19
C LEU A 100 6.47 10.80 -12.01
N TYR A 101 7.32 10.36 -11.08
CA TYR A 101 6.92 9.66 -9.84
C TYR A 101 5.80 10.35 -9.07
N LYS A 102 5.73 11.69 -9.13
CA LYS A 102 4.71 12.48 -8.42
C LYS A 102 3.28 12.25 -8.93
N CYS A 103 3.12 11.55 -10.05
CA CYS A 103 1.84 11.45 -10.74
C CYS A 103 1.20 10.06 -10.67
N LYS A 104 1.92 9.03 -10.18
CA LYS A 104 1.32 7.71 -9.99
C LYS A 104 0.41 7.71 -8.77
N ARG A 105 -0.82 7.27 -8.94
CA ARG A 105 -1.79 7.14 -7.86
C ARG A 105 -2.57 5.86 -7.93
N LEU A 106 -2.73 5.21 -6.78
CA LEU A 106 -3.70 4.15 -6.62
C LEU A 106 -5.09 4.74 -6.53
N VAL A 107 -6.03 4.12 -7.21
CA VAL A 107 -7.44 4.51 -7.19
C VAL A 107 -8.31 3.29 -6.96
N GLU A 108 -9.47 3.52 -6.38
CA GLU A 108 -10.55 2.55 -6.38
C GLU A 108 -11.46 2.88 -7.57
N TYR A 109 -11.80 1.86 -8.36
CA TYR A 109 -12.78 2.00 -9.44
C TYR A 109 -13.68 0.76 -9.50
N LYS A 110 -14.94 0.93 -9.11
CA LYS A 110 -15.98 -0.13 -9.12
C LYS A 110 -15.57 -1.35 -8.27
N GLY A 111 -15.02 -1.09 -7.08
CA GLY A 111 -14.47 -2.07 -6.15
C GLY A 111 -13.10 -2.61 -6.53
N LYS A 112 -12.60 -2.31 -7.73
CA LYS A 112 -11.29 -2.82 -8.19
C LYS A 112 -10.19 -1.84 -7.85
N LEU A 113 -9.00 -2.38 -7.64
CA LEU A 113 -7.79 -1.57 -7.58
C LEU A 113 -7.51 -1.03 -8.98
N GLY A 114 -7.08 0.22 -9.08
CA GLY A 114 -6.64 0.81 -10.33
C GLY A 114 -5.37 1.61 -10.10
N LEU A 115 -4.61 1.81 -11.16
CA LEU A 115 -3.47 2.74 -11.17
C LEU A 115 -3.75 3.84 -12.17
N THR A 116 -3.49 5.07 -11.77
CA THR A 116 -3.49 6.24 -12.65
C THR A 116 -2.13 6.88 -12.66
N PHE A 117 -1.76 7.47 -13.80
CA PHE A 117 -0.51 8.23 -13.95
C PHE A 117 -0.69 9.28 -15.03
N LEU A 118 0.16 10.32 -14.96
CA LEU A 118 0.27 11.32 -16.01
C LEU A 118 1.35 10.91 -16.99
N THR A 119 1.01 10.97 -18.27
CA THR A 119 1.94 10.82 -19.40
C THR A 119 2.53 12.17 -19.81
N GLU A 120 3.58 12.16 -20.64
CA GLU A 120 4.22 13.40 -21.12
C GLU A 120 3.26 14.33 -21.87
N ASP A 121 2.29 13.76 -22.59
CA ASP A 121 1.20 14.48 -23.25
C ASP A 121 0.10 14.95 -22.28
N ARG A 122 0.36 14.88 -20.96
CA ARG A 122 -0.52 15.28 -19.85
C ARG A 122 -1.88 14.59 -19.86
N LYS A 123 -1.97 13.40 -20.46
CA LYS A 123 -3.16 12.56 -20.40
C LYS A 123 -3.15 11.71 -19.13
N MET A 124 -4.33 11.29 -18.70
CA MET A 124 -4.52 10.33 -17.62
C MET A 124 -4.93 8.99 -18.23
N ALA A 125 -4.25 7.92 -17.82
CA ALA A 125 -4.64 6.55 -18.12
C ALA A 125 -5.07 5.84 -16.85
N LEU A 126 -6.12 5.04 -16.92
CA LEU A 126 -6.51 4.10 -15.86
C LEU A 126 -6.08 2.70 -16.28
N TRP A 127 -5.38 2.01 -15.40
CA TRP A 127 -5.01 0.62 -15.63
C TRP A 127 -5.99 -0.36 -15.00
N PRO A 128 -6.38 -1.42 -15.73
CA PRO A 128 -7.14 -2.52 -15.15
C PRO A 128 -6.25 -3.40 -14.28
N THR A 129 -6.80 -3.88 -13.17
CA THR A 129 -6.27 -4.98 -12.35
C THR A 129 -6.96 -6.29 -12.62
#